data_AF-Q2FPZ6-F1
#
_entry.id   AF-Q2FPZ6-F1
#
_cell.length_a   1.000
_cell.length_b   1.000
_cell.length_c   1.000
_cell.angle_alpha   90.00
_cell.angle_beta   90.00
_cell.angle_gamma   90.00
#
_symmetry.space_group_name_H-M   'P 1'
#
loop_
_entity.id
_entity.type
_entity.pdbx_description
1 polymer ?
#
loop_
_entity_poly.entity_id
_entity_poly.type
_entity_poly.pdbx_seq_one_letter_code
_entity_poly.pdbx_strand_id
1 'polypeptide(L)'
;MENIPNQEGQCWIDYLLTRITDLIKIQEYERALPIAEQALLMLPDNPDLIYLASTIYQNLNKFVKQLRLLERLRDIRPFDQDRRSALGRSLMFQGYYYSALSVMSHFDMMSNELAGYNKVFMHYCKACIGDTQSVIEYCDCCFEDYQDEPDAASFLAIIRALKVMSLIQNQENEAANSLACSIDEEFDKTLFVAYAKGIAARENNNLAAAERFLRLACTSNQRDMRARKELADLLSVLGHHDAAANIRKEITGFFGPFDDHENPLYRAKEFIKSGNFDEAERYLLWVHEQQPDRNDLILPMISLCNFTDRYDSVISYADSLETTPYAWKSGYLKASAYYSAGDAMGAIRCLIAAIARDRIFSLITILNMRIEGYFRDPDIFDPDGMALMIFCTDGYDSAIPLFEMLVDTNPDILEYRAFLVYCYILEDKNTDAAICSERLSMSDDPDLCMVRALALRAAGCLDEAKQVTEKTRKRYPDYLPALNMYVRILVDLDLYRSAYFELLSYQDVLLSEAPLMEVFIRCLIHSGDFLEAATSAFRLIMANPDRPLEFFFLAQTFMHDGYTDAALYAIRESFRFSGFNSKTLRLYVKLLLQAASPQEASIFFSECDDYFPEQS
;
A
#
# COMPACT_ATOMS: atom_id res chain seq x y z
N MET A 1 36.34 13.28 -29.70
CA MET A 1 35.12 13.66 -30.45
C MET A 1 33.96 13.13 -29.64
N GLU A 2 33.55 13.91 -28.65
CA GLU A 2 32.47 13.58 -27.72
C GLU A 2 31.12 13.83 -28.41
N ASN A 3 30.28 12.80 -28.47
CA ASN A 3 28.80 12.81 -28.42
C ASN A 3 28.00 14.07 -28.84
N ILE A 4 28.33 14.73 -29.95
CA ILE A 4 27.59 15.87 -30.50
C ILE A 4 26.08 15.58 -30.71
N PRO A 5 25.65 14.39 -31.21
CA PRO A 5 24.22 14.09 -31.39
C PRO A 5 23.45 13.96 -30.07
N ASN A 6 24.09 13.46 -29.01
CA ASN A 6 23.46 13.35 -27.68
C ASN A 6 23.30 14.73 -27.02
N GLN A 7 24.24 15.65 -27.26
CA GLN A 7 24.14 17.03 -26.78
C GLN A 7 23.05 17.82 -27.50
N GLU A 8 22.93 17.70 -28.83
CA GLU A 8 21.83 18.35 -29.58
C GLU A 8 20.45 17.79 -29.18
N GLY A 9 20.36 16.48 -28.95
CA GLY A 9 19.16 15.83 -28.43
C GLY A 9 18.76 16.31 -27.03
N GLN A 10 19.72 16.45 -26.11
CA GLN A 10 19.48 17.00 -24.77
C GLN A 10 19.04 18.46 -24.81
N CYS A 11 19.68 19.30 -25.63
CA CYS A 11 19.28 20.70 -25.78
C CYS A 11 17.84 20.85 -26.31
N TRP A 12 17.38 19.94 -27.17
CA TRP A 12 16.01 19.96 -27.66
C TRP A 12 14.97 19.54 -26.61
N ILE A 13 15.30 18.54 -25.79
CA ILE A 13 14.46 18.11 -24.65
C ILE A 13 14.35 19.25 -23.63
N ASP A 14 15.47 19.86 -23.26
CA ASP A 14 15.51 20.96 -22.32
C ASP A 14 14.72 22.17 -22.85
N TYR A 15 14.79 22.44 -24.16
CA TYR A 15 13.98 23.46 -24.81
C TYR A 15 12.48 23.16 -24.71
N LEU A 16 12.06 21.92 -24.98
CA LEU A 16 10.66 21.53 -24.86
C LEU A 16 10.15 21.61 -23.43
N LEU A 17 10.91 21.07 -22.47
CA LEU A 17 10.58 21.15 -21.04
C LEU A 17 10.43 22.59 -20.58
N THR A 18 11.40 23.45 -20.95
CA THR A 18 11.37 24.88 -20.62
C THR A 18 10.15 25.56 -21.23
N ARG A 19 9.90 25.34 -22.52
CA ARG A 19 8.76 25.95 -23.23
C ARG A 19 7.41 25.53 -22.65
N ILE A 20 7.24 24.25 -22.35
CA ILE A 20 6.03 23.72 -21.71
C ILE A 20 5.87 24.35 -20.32
N THR A 21 6.95 24.38 -19.54
CA THR A 21 6.97 24.98 -18.20
C THR A 21 6.60 26.47 -18.23
N ASP A 22 7.11 27.22 -19.20
CA ASP A 22 6.79 28.64 -19.36
C ASP A 22 5.32 28.87 -19.74
N LEU A 23 4.77 28.05 -20.63
CA LEU A 23 3.34 28.11 -20.97
C LEU A 23 2.45 27.75 -19.76
N ILE A 24 2.86 26.77 -18.95
CA ILE A 24 2.18 26.43 -17.68
C ILE A 24 2.22 27.61 -16.71
N LYS A 25 3.38 28.28 -16.56
CA LYS A 25 3.52 29.47 -15.69
C LYS A 25 2.61 30.63 -16.13
N ILE A 26 2.43 30.81 -17.43
CA ILE A 26 1.54 31.83 -18.01
C ILE A 26 0.07 31.34 -18.05
N GLN A 27 -0.20 30.11 -17.60
CA GLN A 27 -1.52 29.48 -17.57
C GLN A 27 -2.15 29.24 -18.96
N GLU A 28 -1.34 29.18 -20.02
CA GLU A 28 -1.78 28.87 -21.39
C GLU A 28 -1.83 27.35 -21.64
N TYR A 29 -2.63 26.64 -20.84
CA TYR A 29 -2.68 25.17 -20.85
C TYR A 29 -3.11 24.58 -22.20
N GLU A 30 -4.03 25.24 -22.92
CA GLU A 30 -4.49 24.79 -24.24
C GLU A 30 -3.39 24.83 -25.30
N ARG A 31 -2.45 25.78 -25.19
CA ARG A 31 -1.29 25.88 -26.08
C ARG A 31 -0.16 24.95 -25.65
N ALA A 32 -0.02 24.70 -24.35
CA ALA A 32 0.97 23.78 -23.80
C ALA A 32 0.64 22.32 -24.17
N LEU A 33 -0.64 21.94 -24.16
CA LEU A 33 -1.09 20.57 -24.38
C LEU A 33 -0.56 19.92 -25.67
N PRO A 34 -0.74 20.49 -26.88
CA PRO A 34 -0.29 19.84 -28.10
C PRO A 34 1.24 19.69 -28.16
N ILE A 35 1.99 20.60 -27.53
CA ILE A 35 3.45 20.51 -27.44
C ILE A 35 3.84 19.36 -26.52
N ALA A 36 3.19 19.24 -25.36
CA ALA A 36 3.42 18.16 -24.42
C ALA A 36 3.04 16.79 -25.01
N GLU A 37 1.91 16.68 -25.72
CA GLU A 37 1.49 15.45 -26.39
C GLU A 37 2.49 15.03 -27.48
N GLN A 38 2.97 15.97 -28.30
CA GLN A 38 4.03 15.68 -29.29
C GLN A 38 5.34 15.24 -28.64
N ALA A 39 5.72 15.89 -27.54
CA ALA A 39 6.93 15.51 -26.80
C ALA A 39 6.82 14.09 -26.21
N LEU A 40 5.65 13.73 -25.67
CA LEU A 40 5.38 12.38 -25.15
C LEU A 40 5.34 11.31 -26.24
N LEU A 41 5.00 11.63 -27.49
CA LEU A 41 5.12 10.67 -28.60
C LEU A 41 6.58 10.33 -28.90
N MET A 42 7.49 11.29 -28.75
CA MET A 42 8.92 11.10 -28.99
C MET A 42 9.64 10.46 -27.80
N LEU A 43 9.23 10.84 -26.59
CA LEU A 43 9.85 10.43 -25.32
C LEU A 43 8.78 9.96 -24.34
N PRO A 44 8.23 8.77 -24.56
CA PRO A 44 7.03 8.34 -23.87
C PRO A 44 7.28 8.10 -22.38
N ASP A 45 8.47 7.65 -21.99
CA ASP A 45 8.84 7.34 -20.59
C ASP A 45 9.63 8.45 -19.88
N ASN A 46 9.67 9.68 -20.43
CA ASN A 46 10.33 10.78 -19.74
C ASN A 46 9.48 11.28 -18.55
N PRO A 47 9.96 11.18 -17.30
CA PRO A 47 9.15 11.44 -16.11
C PRO A 47 8.72 12.91 -15.99
N ASP A 48 9.56 13.85 -16.40
CA ASP A 48 9.26 15.28 -16.32
C ASP A 48 8.20 15.69 -17.34
N LEU A 49 8.28 15.18 -18.57
CA LEU A 49 7.25 15.39 -19.59
C LEU A 49 5.90 14.79 -19.16
N ILE A 50 5.91 13.59 -18.60
CA ILE A 50 4.70 12.94 -18.07
C ILE A 50 4.08 13.82 -16.98
N TYR A 51 4.89 14.32 -16.05
CA TYR A 51 4.40 15.19 -14.98
C TYR A 51 3.85 16.52 -15.49
N LEU A 52 4.56 17.19 -16.40
CA LEU A 52 4.10 18.45 -16.99
C LEU A 52 2.79 18.25 -17.76
N ALA A 53 2.69 17.18 -18.56
CA ALA A 53 1.46 16.82 -19.24
C ALA A 53 0.31 16.52 -18.27
N SER A 54 0.59 15.83 -17.16
CA SER A 54 -0.41 15.58 -16.11
C SER A 54 -0.90 16.90 -15.49
N THR A 55 0.00 17.86 -15.25
CA THR A 55 -0.33 19.19 -14.72
C THR A 55 -1.20 19.98 -15.71
N ILE A 56 -0.92 19.89 -17.02
CA ILE A 56 -1.73 20.51 -18.06
C ILE A 56 -3.15 19.90 -18.06
N TYR A 57 -3.26 18.57 -18.09
CA TYR A 57 -4.57 17.91 -18.06
C TYR A 57 -5.35 18.22 -16.78
N GLN A 58 -4.67 18.30 -15.63
CA GLN A 58 -5.27 18.71 -14.36
C GLN A 58 -5.92 20.09 -14.43
N ASN A 59 -5.22 21.07 -15.02
CA ASN A 59 -5.74 22.43 -15.14
C ASN A 59 -6.81 22.58 -16.25
N LEU A 60 -6.84 21.64 -17.20
CA LEU A 60 -7.90 21.53 -18.20
C LEU A 60 -9.10 20.69 -17.70
N ASN A 61 -9.15 20.33 -16.41
CA ASN A 61 -10.18 19.48 -15.81
C ASN A 61 -10.36 18.11 -16.49
N LYS A 62 -9.28 17.57 -17.10
CA LYS A 62 -9.24 16.25 -17.75
C LYS A 62 -8.60 15.22 -16.81
N PHE A 63 -9.25 14.97 -15.67
CA PHE A 63 -8.68 14.22 -14.54
C PHE A 63 -8.36 12.76 -14.85
N VAL A 64 -9.09 12.11 -15.74
CA VAL A 64 -8.78 10.73 -16.11
C VAL A 64 -7.45 10.64 -16.82
N LYS A 65 -7.25 11.46 -17.87
CA LYS A 65 -5.98 11.45 -18.62
C LYS A 65 -4.82 11.80 -17.70
N GLN A 66 -5.05 12.73 -16.77
CA GLN A 66 -4.10 13.03 -15.71
C GLN A 66 -3.78 11.80 -14.85
N LEU A 67 -4.78 11.09 -14.32
CA LEU A 67 -4.57 9.92 -13.46
C LEU A 67 -3.75 8.84 -14.17
N ARG A 68 -4.05 8.53 -15.44
CA ARG A 68 -3.27 7.56 -16.24
C ARG A 68 -1.80 7.95 -16.38
N LEU A 69 -1.53 9.24 -16.59
CA LEU A 69 -0.15 9.73 -16.65
C LEU A 69 0.54 9.63 -15.28
N LEU A 70 -0.16 9.93 -14.19
CA LEU A 70 0.38 9.82 -12.84
C LEU A 70 0.62 8.36 -12.41
N GLU A 71 -0.23 7.42 -12.84
CA GLU A 71 0.00 5.99 -12.66
C GLU A 71 1.26 5.55 -13.39
N ARG A 72 1.38 5.90 -14.67
CA ARG A 72 2.60 5.63 -15.44
C ARG A 72 3.84 6.25 -14.80
N LEU A 73 3.70 7.47 -14.25
CA LEU A 73 4.79 8.14 -13.57
C LEU A 73 5.20 7.41 -12.28
N ARG A 74 4.23 6.88 -11.53
CA ARG A 74 4.48 6.04 -10.35
C ARG A 74 5.28 4.79 -10.74
N ASP A 75 5.01 4.20 -11.89
CA ASP A 75 5.72 3.00 -12.33
C ASP A 75 7.18 3.30 -12.74
N ILE A 76 7.46 4.51 -13.24
CA ILE A 76 8.82 4.96 -13.63
C ILE A 76 9.61 5.54 -12.44
N ARG A 77 8.95 6.29 -11.56
CA ARG A 77 9.52 6.99 -10.39
C ARG A 77 8.69 6.68 -9.12
N PRO A 78 8.72 5.43 -8.62
CA PRO A 78 7.87 4.99 -7.51
C PRO A 78 8.17 5.64 -6.16
N PHE A 79 9.40 6.14 -5.99
CA PHE A 79 9.90 6.70 -4.73
C PHE A 79 9.88 8.22 -4.69
N ASP A 80 9.49 8.88 -5.78
CA ASP A 80 9.41 10.33 -5.81
C ASP A 80 8.16 10.79 -5.03
N GLN A 81 8.42 11.41 -3.88
CA GLN A 81 7.41 11.87 -2.93
C GLN A 81 6.44 12.90 -3.55
N ASP A 82 6.94 13.81 -4.39
CA ASP A 82 6.13 14.86 -5.00
C ASP A 82 5.17 14.30 -6.03
N ARG A 83 5.64 13.33 -6.84
CA ARG A 83 4.80 12.65 -7.82
C ARG A 83 3.73 11.79 -7.14
N ARG A 84 4.11 11.12 -6.05
CA ARG A 84 3.18 10.32 -5.24
C ARG A 84 2.10 11.19 -4.58
N SER A 85 2.48 12.34 -4.04
CA SER A 85 1.54 13.36 -3.55
C SER A 85 0.57 13.82 -4.63
N ALA A 86 1.06 14.06 -5.86
CA ALA A 86 0.21 14.46 -6.97
C ALA A 86 -0.84 13.40 -7.33
N LEU A 87 -0.47 12.12 -7.33
CA LEU A 87 -1.40 11.00 -7.53
C LEU A 87 -2.44 10.92 -6.40
N GLY A 88 -2.00 10.93 -5.14
CA GLY A 88 -2.88 10.87 -3.97
C GLY A 88 -3.92 12.00 -3.95
N ARG A 89 -3.48 13.25 -4.18
CA ARG A 89 -4.38 14.41 -4.27
C ARG A 89 -5.39 14.29 -5.41
N SER A 90 -4.95 13.77 -6.55
CA SER A 90 -5.84 13.60 -7.71
C SER A 90 -6.90 12.54 -7.45
N LEU A 91 -6.53 11.41 -6.84
CA LEU A 91 -7.46 10.37 -6.41
C LEU A 91 -8.47 10.90 -5.38
N MET A 92 -8.00 11.64 -4.38
CA MET A 92 -8.84 12.28 -3.35
C MET A 92 -9.89 13.20 -3.97
N PHE A 93 -9.49 14.12 -4.85
CA PHE A 93 -10.41 15.06 -5.48
C PHE A 93 -11.42 14.39 -6.44
N GLN A 94 -11.07 13.21 -6.95
CA GLN A 94 -11.96 12.35 -7.75
C GLN A 94 -12.89 11.45 -6.90
N GLY A 95 -12.76 11.50 -5.57
CA GLY A 95 -13.60 10.73 -4.64
C GLY A 95 -13.11 9.32 -4.34
N TYR A 96 -11.91 8.93 -4.80
CA TYR A 96 -11.31 7.63 -4.50
C TYR A 96 -10.51 7.70 -3.19
N TYR A 97 -11.20 7.84 -2.06
CA TYR A 97 -10.56 8.14 -0.77
C TYR A 97 -9.74 6.99 -0.22
N TYR A 98 -10.22 5.75 -0.29
CA TYR A 98 -9.44 4.59 0.16
C TYR A 98 -8.17 4.42 -0.68
N SER A 99 -8.29 4.63 -1.99
CA SER A 99 -7.15 4.54 -2.91
C SER A 99 -6.14 5.68 -2.69
N ALA A 100 -6.62 6.91 -2.42
CA ALA A 100 -5.78 8.04 -2.07
C ALA A 100 -5.01 7.79 -0.77
N LEU A 101 -5.66 7.28 0.28
CA LEU A 101 -5.03 6.92 1.55
C LEU A 101 -3.94 5.87 1.39
N SER A 102 -4.18 4.85 0.57
CA SER A 102 -3.17 3.83 0.27
C SER A 102 -1.91 4.42 -0.37
N VAL A 103 -2.05 5.42 -1.25
CA VAL A 103 -0.90 6.10 -1.87
C VAL A 103 -0.20 7.04 -0.88
N MET A 104 -0.96 7.68 0.00
CA MET A 104 -0.50 8.74 0.91
C MET A 104 -0.11 8.26 2.31
N SER A 105 -0.27 6.97 2.63
CA SER A 105 -0.03 6.43 3.97
C SER A 105 1.39 6.69 4.50
N HIS A 106 2.38 6.89 3.63
CA HIS A 106 3.74 7.20 4.04
C HIS A 106 3.89 8.59 4.70
N PHE A 107 2.95 9.52 4.46
CA PHE A 107 2.94 10.84 5.10
C PHE A 107 2.50 10.76 6.57
N ASP A 108 1.87 9.67 6.99
CA ASP A 108 1.47 9.45 8.38
C ASP A 108 2.69 9.26 9.29
N MET A 109 3.79 8.76 8.71
CA MET A 109 5.06 8.51 9.38
C MET A 109 6.00 9.74 9.41
N MET A 110 5.53 10.89 8.96
CA MET A 110 6.30 12.14 8.88
C MET A 110 5.77 13.16 9.89
N SER A 111 6.64 14.06 10.36
CA SER A 111 6.22 15.21 11.16
C SER A 111 5.28 16.13 10.37
N ASN A 112 4.49 16.96 11.07
CA ASN A 112 3.61 17.94 10.44
C ASN A 112 4.41 18.90 9.52
N GLU A 113 5.62 19.27 9.93
CA GLU A 113 6.52 20.13 9.16
C GLU A 113 6.96 19.49 7.84
N LEU A 114 7.38 18.22 7.84
CA LEU A 114 7.84 17.55 6.62
C LEU A 114 6.67 17.19 5.70
N ALA A 115 5.60 16.61 6.26
CA ALA A 115 4.44 16.23 5.46
C ALA A 115 3.70 17.45 4.89
N GLY A 116 3.71 18.57 5.63
CA GLY A 116 2.99 19.79 5.30
C GLY A 116 1.52 19.51 5.00
N TYR A 117 1.03 20.10 3.92
CA TYR A 117 -0.36 19.92 3.45
C TYR A 117 -0.71 18.47 3.06
N ASN A 118 0.26 17.58 2.85
CA ASN A 118 -0.05 16.18 2.54
C ASN A 118 -0.77 15.48 3.69
N LYS A 119 -0.47 15.87 4.94
CA LYS A 119 -1.16 15.32 6.11
C LYS A 119 -2.61 15.82 6.19
N VAL A 120 -2.86 17.09 5.86
CA VAL A 120 -4.21 17.67 5.71
C VAL A 120 -5.02 16.89 4.67
N PHE A 121 -4.45 16.57 3.50
CA PHE A 121 -5.14 15.80 2.46
C PHE A 121 -5.42 14.35 2.88
N MET A 122 -4.51 13.73 3.62
CA MET A 122 -4.73 12.40 4.18
C MET A 122 -5.88 12.41 5.21
N HIS A 123 -5.88 13.36 6.15
CA HIS A 123 -6.97 13.51 7.13
C HIS A 123 -8.30 13.92 6.49
N TYR A 124 -8.28 14.66 5.38
CA TYR A 124 -9.48 14.88 4.57
C TYR A 124 -10.06 13.56 4.06
N CYS A 125 -9.22 12.65 3.56
CA CYS A 125 -9.68 11.33 3.14
C CYS A 125 -10.23 10.52 4.32
N LYS A 126 -9.53 10.50 5.48
CA LYS A 126 -10.00 9.85 6.73
C LYS A 126 -11.37 10.38 7.15
N ALA A 127 -11.56 11.70 7.13
CA ALA A 127 -12.83 12.36 7.39
C ALA A 127 -13.91 12.04 6.34
N CYS A 128 -13.55 11.73 5.10
CA CYS A 128 -14.53 11.35 4.08
C CYS A 128 -15.03 9.90 4.23
N ILE A 129 -14.18 9.01 4.76
CA ILE A 129 -14.50 7.57 4.93
C ILE A 129 -15.12 7.21 6.28
N GLY A 130 -15.18 8.14 7.25
CA GLY A 130 -15.76 7.87 8.57
C GLY A 130 -14.76 7.74 9.72
N ASP A 131 -13.45 7.84 9.46
CA ASP A 131 -12.43 7.83 10.50
C ASP A 131 -12.30 9.23 11.11
N THR A 132 -13.28 9.60 11.94
CA THR A 132 -13.42 10.96 12.50
C THR A 132 -12.53 11.19 13.71
N GLN A 133 -12.30 10.16 14.52
CA GLN A 133 -11.55 10.27 15.77
C GLN A 133 -10.10 10.70 15.53
N SER A 134 -9.39 9.99 14.65
CA SER A 134 -7.99 10.32 14.32
C SER A 134 -7.84 11.71 13.67
N VAL A 135 -8.88 12.18 12.98
CA VAL A 135 -8.91 13.52 12.37
C VAL A 135 -9.10 14.59 13.43
N ILE A 136 -10.00 14.37 14.40
CA ILE A 136 -10.22 15.32 15.50
C ILE A 136 -8.94 15.45 16.34
N GLU A 137 -8.30 14.34 16.68
CA GLU A 137 -7.01 14.33 17.39
C GLU A 137 -5.94 15.13 16.64
N TYR A 138 -5.78 14.87 15.34
CA TYR A 138 -4.86 15.64 14.50
C TYR A 138 -5.17 17.14 14.48
N CYS A 139 -6.46 17.50 14.39
CA CYS A 139 -6.88 18.90 14.41
C CYS A 139 -6.56 19.57 15.75
N ASP A 140 -6.77 18.86 16.85
CA ASP A 140 -6.53 19.38 18.20
C ASP A 140 -5.04 19.58 18.48
N CYS A 141 -4.18 18.64 18.08
CA CYS A 141 -2.74 18.85 18.11
C CYS A 141 -2.32 20.08 17.28
N CYS A 142 -2.86 20.25 16.07
CA CYS A 142 -2.56 21.42 15.25
C CYS A 142 -3.05 22.75 15.87
N PHE A 143 -4.12 22.73 16.67
CA PHE A 143 -4.52 23.92 17.41
C PHE A 143 -3.53 24.24 18.52
N GLU A 144 -3.09 23.24 19.27
CA GLU A 144 -2.10 23.43 20.34
C GLU A 144 -0.76 23.96 19.81
N ASP A 145 -0.28 23.42 18.69
CA ASP A 145 1.02 23.78 18.11
C ASP A 145 1.04 25.18 17.49
N TYR A 146 -0.04 25.60 16.83
CA TYR A 146 -0.04 26.77 15.94
C TYR A 146 -0.97 27.92 16.38
N GLN A 147 -1.72 27.79 17.48
CA GLN A 147 -2.73 28.79 17.88
C GLN A 147 -2.15 30.19 18.13
N ASP A 148 -0.92 30.29 18.62
CA ASP A 148 -0.27 31.56 18.94
C ASP A 148 0.53 32.15 17.76
N GLU A 149 0.58 31.46 16.62
CA GLU A 149 1.31 31.92 15.44
C GLU A 149 0.42 32.82 14.56
N PRO A 150 0.75 34.13 14.41
CA PRO A 150 -0.10 35.07 13.68
C PRO A 150 -0.22 34.72 12.18
N ASP A 151 0.80 34.11 11.59
CA ASP A 151 0.82 33.72 10.18
C ASP A 151 0.08 32.38 9.92
N ALA A 152 -0.32 31.65 10.96
CA ALA A 152 -0.98 30.35 10.84
C ALA A 152 -2.51 30.46 10.63
N ALA A 153 -3.10 31.65 10.62
CA ALA A 153 -4.56 31.84 10.57
C ALA A 153 -5.22 31.11 9.38
N SER A 154 -4.62 31.18 8.18
CA SER A 154 -5.12 30.47 7.00
C SER A 154 -5.00 28.95 7.13
N PHE A 155 -3.94 28.45 7.76
CA PHE A 155 -3.76 27.02 8.00
C PHE A 155 -4.78 26.52 9.02
N LEU A 156 -4.93 27.23 10.14
CA LEU A 156 -5.92 26.93 11.17
C LEU A 156 -7.36 26.99 10.65
N ALA A 157 -7.67 27.84 9.66
CA ALA A 157 -8.98 27.82 9.00
C ALA A 157 -9.23 26.49 8.26
N ILE A 158 -8.22 25.91 7.63
CA ILE A 158 -8.30 24.58 6.99
C ILE A 158 -8.49 23.48 8.04
N ILE A 159 -7.74 23.56 9.15
CA ILE A 159 -7.87 22.60 10.26
C ILE A 159 -9.27 22.67 10.89
N ARG A 160 -9.82 23.88 11.11
CA ARG A 160 -11.21 24.05 11.55
C ARG A 160 -12.19 23.44 10.54
N ALA A 161 -12.00 23.66 9.24
CA ALA A 161 -12.84 23.07 8.21
C ALA A 161 -12.81 21.53 8.24
N LEU A 162 -11.64 20.92 8.43
CA LEU A 162 -11.49 19.47 8.63
C LEU A 162 -12.27 18.99 9.86
N LYS A 163 -12.09 19.64 11.00
CA LYS A 163 -12.81 19.30 12.24
C LYS A 163 -14.34 19.44 12.08
N VAL A 164 -14.82 20.47 11.37
CA VAL A 164 -16.25 20.63 11.05
C VAL A 164 -16.79 19.42 10.27
N MET A 165 -16.05 18.94 9.25
CA MET A 165 -16.46 17.77 8.47
C MET A 165 -16.57 16.51 9.33
N SER A 166 -15.60 16.28 10.23
CA SER A 166 -15.61 15.14 11.15
C SER A 166 -16.74 15.22 12.18
N LEU A 167 -17.01 16.41 12.73
CA LEU A 167 -18.12 16.62 13.68
C LEU A 167 -19.50 16.35 13.04
N ILE A 168 -19.69 16.74 11.77
CA ILE A 168 -20.92 16.44 11.03
C ILE A 168 -21.10 14.93 10.87
N GLN A 169 -20.02 14.19 10.55
CA GLN A 169 -20.10 12.74 10.47
C GLN A 169 -20.42 12.07 11.80
N ASN A 170 -19.95 12.64 12.92
CA ASN A 170 -20.30 12.21 14.28
C ASN A 170 -21.71 12.67 14.73
N GLN A 171 -22.50 13.31 13.86
CA GLN A 171 -23.82 13.87 14.16
C GLN A 171 -23.81 15.01 15.20
N GLU A 172 -22.67 15.67 15.39
CA GLU A 172 -22.49 16.82 16.30
C GLU A 172 -22.74 18.15 15.56
N ASN A 173 -23.91 18.28 14.94
CA ASN A 173 -24.22 19.36 13.99
C ASN A 173 -24.16 20.78 14.61
N GLU A 174 -24.54 20.93 15.89
CA GLU A 174 -24.48 22.23 16.57
C GLU A 174 -23.03 22.68 16.80
N ALA A 175 -22.17 21.76 17.25
CA ALA A 175 -20.74 22.03 17.45
C ALA A 175 -20.07 22.34 16.11
N ALA A 176 -20.36 21.54 15.08
CA ALA A 176 -19.86 21.75 13.72
C ALA A 176 -20.25 23.13 13.18
N ASN A 177 -21.49 23.57 13.37
CA ASN A 177 -21.93 24.87 12.87
C ASN A 177 -21.36 26.04 13.67
N SER A 178 -21.22 25.92 14.99
CA SER A 178 -20.57 26.96 15.79
C SER A 178 -19.10 27.15 15.38
N LEU A 179 -18.40 26.04 15.12
CA LEU A 179 -17.03 26.06 14.62
C LEU A 179 -16.95 26.59 13.17
N ALA A 180 -17.90 26.24 12.30
CA ALA A 180 -17.95 26.77 10.94
C ALA A 180 -18.16 28.30 10.93
N CYS A 181 -19.02 28.82 11.82
CA CYS A 181 -19.28 30.25 11.96
C CYS A 181 -18.12 31.04 12.57
N SER A 182 -17.21 30.39 13.31
CA SER A 182 -16.04 31.05 13.91
C SER A 182 -14.89 31.28 12.93
N ILE A 183 -14.94 30.65 11.75
CA ILE A 183 -13.96 30.87 10.69
C ILE A 183 -14.27 32.21 10.00
N ASP A 184 -13.31 33.14 10.00
CA ASP A 184 -13.46 34.45 9.37
C ASP A 184 -13.79 34.38 7.87
N GLU A 185 -14.58 35.34 7.38
CA GLU A 185 -15.03 35.40 5.98
C GLU A 185 -13.86 35.55 4.99
N GLU A 186 -12.73 36.11 5.41
CA GLU A 186 -11.55 36.24 4.55
C GLU A 186 -10.98 34.88 4.09
N PHE A 187 -11.19 33.83 4.90
CA PHE A 187 -10.74 32.47 4.61
C PHE A 187 -11.78 31.63 3.85
N ASP A 188 -12.91 32.21 3.44
CA ASP A 188 -13.98 31.47 2.74
C ASP A 188 -13.48 30.76 1.48
N LYS A 189 -12.52 31.35 0.76
CA LYS A 189 -11.94 30.76 -0.47
C LYS A 189 -10.81 29.78 -0.19
N THR A 190 -10.37 29.66 1.05
CA THR A 190 -9.32 28.73 1.45
C THR A 190 -9.80 27.29 1.29
N LEU A 191 -8.86 26.38 1.04
CA LEU A 191 -9.13 24.98 0.78
C LEU A 191 -10.06 24.36 1.85
N PHE A 192 -11.09 23.65 1.41
CA PHE A 192 -12.14 22.99 2.22
C PHE A 192 -13.07 23.91 3.04
N VAL A 193 -12.72 25.17 3.30
CA VAL A 193 -13.51 26.06 4.17
C VAL A 193 -14.92 26.29 3.63
N ALA A 194 -15.07 26.75 2.39
CA ALA A 194 -16.39 26.93 1.78
C ALA A 194 -17.21 25.63 1.77
N TYR A 195 -16.56 24.50 1.51
CA TYR A 195 -17.23 23.21 1.50
C TYR A 195 -17.77 22.86 2.89
N ALA A 196 -16.92 22.95 3.92
CA ALA A 196 -17.28 22.69 5.32
C ALA A 196 -18.41 23.61 5.81
N LYS A 197 -18.33 24.92 5.54
CA LYS A 197 -19.42 25.87 5.84
C LYS A 197 -20.72 25.51 5.12
N GLY A 198 -20.63 25.09 3.86
CA GLY A 198 -21.78 24.71 3.04
C GLY A 198 -22.51 23.47 3.56
N ILE A 199 -21.77 22.41 3.92
CA ILE A 199 -22.37 21.20 4.49
C ILE A 199 -22.90 21.46 5.91
N ALA A 200 -22.21 22.23 6.76
CA ALA A 200 -22.69 22.57 8.10
C ALA A 200 -24.02 23.37 8.05
N ALA A 201 -24.11 24.33 7.13
CA ALA A 201 -25.33 25.07 6.89
C ALA A 201 -26.47 24.16 6.41
N ARG A 202 -26.16 23.15 5.59
CA ARG A 202 -27.16 22.20 5.09
C ARG A 202 -27.73 21.33 6.21
N GLU A 203 -26.88 20.77 7.07
CA GLU A 203 -27.32 19.94 8.21
C GLU A 203 -28.17 20.73 9.21
N ASN A 204 -27.99 22.05 9.27
CA ASN A 204 -28.83 22.96 10.05
C ASN A 204 -30.04 23.52 9.29
N ASN A 205 -30.43 22.90 8.18
CA ASN A 205 -31.57 23.28 7.33
C ASN A 205 -31.50 24.71 6.75
N ASN A 206 -30.32 25.34 6.72
CA ASN A 206 -30.12 26.64 6.08
C ASN A 206 -29.69 26.44 4.61
N LEU A 207 -30.65 26.03 3.77
CA LEU A 207 -30.40 25.65 2.38
C LEU A 207 -29.86 26.81 1.53
N ALA A 208 -30.24 28.05 1.82
CA ALA A 208 -29.75 29.22 1.09
C ALA A 208 -28.27 29.51 1.35
N ALA A 209 -27.84 29.42 2.61
CA ALA A 209 -26.43 29.52 2.96
C ALA A 209 -25.64 28.33 2.40
N ALA A 210 -26.20 27.12 2.48
CA ALA A 210 -25.60 25.92 1.92
C ALA A 210 -25.33 26.06 0.42
N GLU A 211 -26.31 26.54 -0.36
CA GLU A 211 -26.14 26.76 -1.81
C GLU A 211 -25.04 27.79 -2.09
N ARG A 212 -25.05 28.93 -1.37
CA ARG A 212 -24.04 29.99 -1.53
C ARG A 212 -22.63 29.45 -1.32
N PHE A 213 -22.41 28.73 -0.22
CA PHE A 213 -21.09 28.21 0.14
C PHE A 213 -20.66 27.04 -0.74
N LEU A 214 -21.56 26.13 -1.14
CA LEU A 214 -21.22 25.04 -2.05
C LEU A 214 -20.90 25.54 -3.47
N ARG A 215 -21.59 26.59 -3.94
CA ARG A 215 -21.17 27.29 -5.18
C ARG A 215 -19.79 27.89 -5.04
N LEU A 216 -19.50 28.55 -3.91
CA LEU A 216 -18.18 29.10 -3.64
C LEU A 216 -17.11 28.01 -3.65
N ALA A 217 -17.36 26.87 -3.00
CA ALA A 217 -16.46 25.72 -2.98
C ALA A 217 -16.15 25.19 -4.39
N CYS A 218 -17.16 25.09 -5.25
CA CYS A 218 -16.96 24.66 -6.64
C CYS A 218 -16.15 25.68 -7.47
N THR A 219 -16.25 26.98 -7.15
CA THR A 219 -15.48 28.03 -7.84
C THR A 219 -14.05 28.17 -7.30
N SER A 220 -13.84 28.00 -6.00
CA SER A 220 -12.52 28.10 -5.37
C SER A 220 -11.68 26.87 -5.66
N ASN A 221 -12.30 25.69 -5.71
CA ASN A 221 -11.64 24.45 -6.06
C ASN A 221 -12.46 23.66 -7.10
N GLN A 222 -12.14 23.89 -8.37
CA GLN A 222 -12.78 23.19 -9.49
C GLN A 222 -12.51 21.68 -9.52
N ARG A 223 -11.52 21.20 -8.76
CA ARG A 223 -11.11 19.80 -8.78
C ARG A 223 -11.97 18.92 -7.88
N ASP A 224 -12.64 19.50 -6.89
CA ASP A 224 -13.39 18.78 -5.88
C ASP A 224 -14.73 18.26 -6.43
N MET A 225 -14.73 16.99 -6.85
CA MET A 225 -15.93 16.32 -7.38
C MET A 225 -16.99 16.08 -6.30
N ARG A 226 -16.59 15.98 -5.03
CA ARG A 226 -17.52 15.83 -3.91
C ARG A 226 -18.36 17.09 -3.74
N ALA A 227 -17.70 18.25 -3.69
CA ALA A 227 -18.39 19.54 -3.59
C ALA A 227 -19.40 19.74 -4.74
N ARG A 228 -19.03 19.36 -5.97
CA ARG A 228 -19.93 19.41 -7.14
C ARG A 228 -21.12 18.48 -7.02
N LYS A 229 -20.89 17.24 -6.59
CA LYS A 229 -21.96 16.26 -6.34
C LYS A 229 -22.95 16.80 -5.30
N GLU A 230 -22.44 17.28 -4.17
CA GLU A 230 -23.29 17.81 -3.08
C GLU A 230 -24.07 19.06 -3.52
N LEU A 231 -23.48 19.93 -4.34
CA LEU A 231 -24.18 21.07 -4.94
C LEU A 231 -25.29 20.61 -5.90
N ALA A 232 -25.01 19.65 -6.78
CA ALA A 232 -25.99 19.13 -7.72
C ALA A 232 -27.19 18.46 -7.01
N ASP A 233 -26.93 17.73 -5.93
CA ASP A 233 -27.97 17.14 -5.09
C ASP A 233 -28.81 18.22 -4.40
N LEU A 234 -28.18 19.23 -3.80
CA LEU A 234 -28.89 20.35 -3.17
C LEU A 234 -29.76 21.12 -4.17
N LEU A 235 -29.24 21.40 -5.37
CA LEU A 235 -30.02 22.07 -6.42
C LEU A 235 -31.20 21.23 -6.89
N SER A 236 -31.06 19.91 -6.90
CA SER A 236 -32.17 19.00 -7.22
C SER A 236 -33.28 19.09 -6.16
N VAL A 237 -32.90 19.16 -4.87
CA VAL A 237 -33.84 19.35 -3.75
C VAL A 237 -34.53 20.71 -3.80
N LEU A 238 -33.83 21.76 -4.21
CA LEU A 238 -34.38 23.10 -4.40
C LEU A 238 -35.25 23.25 -5.67
N GLY A 239 -35.38 22.19 -6.49
CA GLY A 239 -36.16 22.19 -7.73
C GLY A 239 -35.44 22.79 -8.95
N HIS A 240 -34.15 23.12 -8.83
CA HIS A 240 -33.30 23.63 -9.91
C HIS A 240 -32.70 22.49 -10.76
N HIS A 241 -33.57 21.66 -11.34
CA HIS A 241 -33.16 20.42 -12.04
C HIS A 241 -32.21 20.67 -13.23
N ASP A 242 -32.42 21.73 -14.02
CA ASP A 242 -31.56 22.05 -15.17
C ASP A 242 -30.13 22.42 -14.74
N ALA A 243 -30.02 23.22 -13.67
CA ALA A 243 -28.73 23.61 -13.11
C ALA A 243 -28.01 22.39 -12.52
N ALA A 244 -28.74 21.52 -11.81
CA ALA A 244 -28.21 20.26 -11.30
C ALA A 244 -27.72 19.33 -12.42
N ALA A 245 -28.50 19.18 -13.50
CA ALA A 245 -28.15 18.33 -14.63
C ALA A 245 -26.89 18.83 -15.37
N ASN A 246 -26.69 20.14 -15.47
CA ASN A 246 -25.47 20.70 -16.05
C ASN A 246 -24.24 20.40 -15.21
N ILE A 247 -24.32 20.57 -13.88
CA ILE A 247 -23.21 20.24 -12.98
C ILE A 247 -22.89 18.74 -13.04
N ARG A 248 -23.90 17.87 -13.05
CA ARG A 248 -23.70 16.41 -13.12
C ARG A 248 -22.89 15.95 -14.32
N LYS A 249 -22.98 16.64 -15.47
CA LYS A 249 -22.18 16.32 -16.68
C LYS A 249 -20.69 16.58 -16.50
N GLU A 250 -20.32 17.44 -15.55
CA GLU A 250 -18.92 17.79 -15.26
C GLU A 250 -18.32 16.95 -14.12
N ILE A 251 -19.12 16.10 -13.48
CA ILE A 251 -18.68 15.22 -12.40
C ILE A 251 -17.99 13.99 -13.02
N THR A 252 -16.78 13.72 -12.54
CA THR A 252 -15.92 12.60 -12.98
C THR A 252 -15.49 11.77 -11.78
N GLY A 253 -14.80 10.66 -12.04
CA GLY A 253 -14.24 9.81 -10.99
C GLY A 253 -15.32 8.96 -10.32
N PHE A 254 -15.23 8.78 -9.00
CA PHE A 254 -16.14 7.93 -8.25
C PHE A 254 -17.60 8.39 -8.32
N PHE A 255 -17.82 9.71 -8.32
CA PHE A 255 -19.14 10.34 -8.38
C PHE A 255 -19.68 10.49 -9.82
N GLY A 256 -18.88 10.15 -10.83
CA GLY A 256 -19.26 10.24 -12.24
C GLY A 256 -20.26 9.15 -12.68
N PRO A 257 -20.66 9.15 -13.96
CA PRO A 257 -21.55 8.13 -14.52
C PRO A 257 -21.01 6.71 -14.33
N PHE A 258 -21.90 5.73 -14.14
CA PHE A 258 -21.51 4.32 -13.92
C PHE A 258 -20.72 3.75 -15.11
N ASP A 259 -21.15 4.07 -16.33
CA ASP A 259 -20.61 3.54 -17.59
C ASP A 259 -19.24 4.13 -17.99
N ASP A 260 -18.57 4.82 -17.06
CA ASP A 260 -17.23 5.35 -17.31
C ASP A 260 -16.16 4.25 -17.10
N HIS A 261 -15.54 3.83 -18.20
CA HIS A 261 -14.44 2.84 -18.22
C HIS A 261 -13.11 3.41 -17.78
N GLU A 262 -13.06 4.68 -17.39
CA GLU A 262 -11.80 5.39 -17.41
C GLU A 262 -10.83 4.96 -16.29
N ASN A 263 -11.34 4.51 -15.14
CA ASN A 263 -10.57 4.01 -13.97
C ASN A 263 -11.29 2.86 -13.21
N PRO A 264 -11.45 1.67 -13.81
CA PRO A 264 -12.27 0.62 -13.22
C PRO A 264 -11.69 0.01 -11.95
N LEU A 265 -10.36 -0.06 -11.87
CA LEU A 265 -9.67 -0.59 -10.70
C LEU A 265 -9.97 0.23 -9.43
N TYR A 266 -9.81 1.56 -9.50
CA TYR A 266 -10.05 2.43 -8.34
C TYR A 266 -11.51 2.44 -7.93
N ARG A 267 -12.43 2.45 -8.90
CA ARG A 267 -13.86 2.42 -8.59
C ARG A 267 -14.29 1.11 -7.92
N ALA A 268 -13.82 -0.04 -8.44
CA ALA A 268 -14.08 -1.33 -7.82
C ALA A 268 -13.52 -1.41 -6.39
N LYS A 269 -12.26 -0.96 -6.19
CA LYS A 269 -11.64 -0.91 -4.86
C LYS A 269 -12.43 -0.02 -3.90
N GLU A 270 -12.91 1.14 -4.36
CA GLU A 270 -13.69 2.07 -3.54
C GLU A 270 -15.05 1.46 -3.13
N PHE A 271 -15.77 0.82 -4.04
CA PHE A 271 -17.03 0.14 -3.71
C PHE A 271 -16.83 -1.01 -2.71
N ILE A 272 -15.80 -1.83 -2.90
CA ILE A 272 -15.50 -2.96 -2.00
C ILE A 272 -15.12 -2.45 -0.60
N LYS A 273 -14.20 -1.48 -0.50
CA LYS A 273 -13.74 -0.96 0.80
C LYS A 273 -14.81 -0.15 1.53
N SER A 274 -15.76 0.46 0.81
CA SER A 274 -16.94 1.10 1.40
C SER A 274 -18.06 0.13 1.79
N GLY A 275 -17.92 -1.17 1.52
CA GLY A 275 -18.93 -2.20 1.81
C GLY A 275 -20.11 -2.25 0.83
N ASN A 276 -20.05 -1.50 -0.27
CA ASN A 276 -21.10 -1.47 -1.29
C ASN A 276 -20.92 -2.62 -2.30
N PHE A 277 -21.06 -3.87 -1.83
CA PHE A 277 -20.74 -5.07 -2.61
C PHE A 277 -21.64 -5.28 -3.84
N ASP A 278 -22.92 -4.93 -3.76
CA ASP A 278 -23.85 -5.08 -4.89
C ASP A 278 -23.45 -4.19 -6.09
N GLU A 279 -23.06 -2.95 -5.82
CA GLU A 279 -22.59 -2.03 -6.85
C GLU A 279 -21.19 -2.40 -7.35
N ALA A 280 -20.33 -2.90 -6.46
CA ALA A 280 -19.04 -3.46 -6.85
C ALA A 280 -19.21 -4.63 -7.83
N GLU A 281 -20.14 -5.55 -7.57
CA GLU A 281 -20.41 -6.71 -8.40
C GLU A 281 -20.93 -6.31 -9.78
N ARG A 282 -21.98 -5.47 -9.82
CA ARG A 282 -22.52 -4.97 -11.09
C ARG A 282 -21.43 -4.31 -11.92
N TYR A 283 -20.59 -3.49 -11.29
CA TYR A 283 -19.54 -2.76 -11.98
C TYR A 283 -18.46 -3.70 -12.50
N LEU A 284 -17.98 -4.61 -11.66
CA LEU A 284 -16.92 -5.56 -12.03
C LEU A 284 -17.37 -6.53 -13.12
N LEU A 285 -18.60 -7.04 -13.08
CA LEU A 285 -19.16 -7.88 -14.15
C LEU A 285 -19.27 -7.10 -15.45
N TRP A 286 -19.80 -5.89 -15.41
CA TRP A 286 -19.89 -5.02 -16.59
C TRP A 286 -18.50 -4.72 -17.18
N VAL A 287 -17.48 -4.43 -16.36
CA VAL A 287 -16.11 -4.22 -16.88
C VAL A 287 -15.54 -5.51 -17.47
N HIS A 288 -15.75 -6.66 -16.81
CA HIS A 288 -15.26 -7.95 -17.28
C HIS A 288 -15.86 -8.35 -18.63
N GLU A 289 -17.15 -8.07 -18.86
CA GLU A 289 -17.81 -8.28 -20.16
C GLU A 289 -17.17 -7.45 -21.28
N GLN A 290 -16.74 -6.23 -20.97
CA GLN A 290 -16.18 -5.29 -21.95
C GLN A 290 -14.68 -5.52 -22.19
N GLN A 291 -13.96 -5.97 -21.15
CA GLN A 291 -12.51 -6.19 -21.16
C GLN A 291 -12.15 -7.49 -20.42
N PRO A 292 -12.32 -8.67 -21.06
CA PRO A 292 -12.09 -9.97 -20.40
C PRO A 292 -10.64 -10.19 -19.97
N ASP A 293 -9.68 -9.62 -20.71
CA ASP A 293 -8.23 -9.84 -20.53
C ASP A 293 -7.59 -8.91 -19.47
N ARG A 294 -8.39 -8.14 -18.70
CA ARG A 294 -7.89 -7.22 -17.67
C ARG A 294 -7.54 -7.95 -16.37
N ASN A 295 -6.28 -8.37 -16.26
CA ASN A 295 -5.77 -9.10 -15.10
C ASN A 295 -5.67 -8.27 -13.79
N ASP A 296 -5.64 -6.95 -13.88
CA ASP A 296 -5.57 -6.05 -12.71
C ASP A 296 -6.85 -6.05 -11.86
N LEU A 297 -7.97 -6.56 -12.40
CA LEU A 297 -9.26 -6.67 -11.71
C LEU A 297 -9.48 -7.99 -10.98
N ILE A 298 -8.57 -8.97 -11.12
CA ILE A 298 -8.71 -10.28 -10.46
C ILE A 298 -8.73 -10.14 -8.93
N LEU A 299 -7.86 -9.31 -8.35
CA LEU A 299 -7.84 -9.09 -6.90
C LEU A 299 -9.12 -8.43 -6.36
N PRO A 300 -9.65 -7.34 -6.96
CA PRO A 300 -10.98 -6.84 -6.63
C PRO A 300 -12.07 -7.91 -6.74
N MET A 301 -12.03 -8.78 -7.76
CA MET A 301 -12.99 -9.86 -7.91
C MET A 301 -12.89 -10.90 -6.78
N ILE A 302 -11.67 -11.30 -6.43
CA ILE A 302 -11.42 -12.19 -5.27
C ILE A 302 -11.94 -11.56 -3.98
N SER A 303 -11.64 -10.27 -3.76
CA SER A 303 -12.10 -9.55 -2.57
C SER A 303 -13.63 -9.57 -2.49
N LEU A 304 -14.31 -9.26 -3.59
CA LEU A 304 -15.76 -9.28 -3.67
C LEU A 304 -16.32 -10.68 -3.40
N CYS A 305 -15.78 -11.73 -4.04
CA CYS A 305 -16.19 -13.10 -3.80
C CYS A 305 -16.00 -13.51 -2.34
N ASN A 306 -14.88 -13.10 -1.72
CA ASN A 306 -14.63 -13.36 -0.32
C ASN A 306 -15.69 -12.69 0.55
N PHE A 307 -15.93 -11.39 0.42
CA PHE A 307 -16.91 -10.67 1.24
C PHE A 307 -18.38 -11.04 0.96
N THR A 308 -18.66 -11.76 -0.13
CA THR A 308 -20.00 -12.27 -0.50
C THR A 308 -20.13 -13.79 -0.29
N ASP A 309 -19.23 -14.39 0.50
CA ASP A 309 -19.24 -15.81 0.91
C ASP A 309 -19.13 -16.83 -0.24
N ARG A 310 -18.58 -16.42 -1.38
CA ARG A 310 -18.36 -17.27 -2.56
C ARG A 310 -16.95 -17.85 -2.59
N TYR A 311 -16.65 -18.69 -1.59
CA TYR A 311 -15.30 -19.20 -1.34
C TYR A 311 -14.76 -20.10 -2.47
N ASP A 312 -15.59 -20.90 -3.13
CA ASP A 312 -15.17 -21.71 -4.28
C ASP A 312 -14.62 -20.84 -5.43
N SER A 313 -15.28 -19.72 -5.69
CA SER A 313 -14.83 -18.73 -6.67
C SER A 313 -13.52 -18.07 -6.24
N VAL A 314 -13.35 -17.79 -4.94
CA VAL A 314 -12.07 -17.26 -4.41
C VAL A 314 -10.92 -18.22 -4.71
N ILE A 315 -11.11 -19.53 -4.46
CA ILE A 315 -10.08 -20.54 -4.72
C ILE A 315 -9.74 -20.59 -6.20
N SER A 316 -10.75 -20.64 -7.08
CA SER A 316 -10.55 -20.69 -8.53
C SER A 316 -9.86 -19.44 -9.08
N TYR A 317 -10.20 -18.25 -8.60
CA TYR A 317 -9.52 -17.02 -9.01
C TYR A 317 -8.13 -16.91 -8.38
N ALA A 318 -7.90 -17.46 -7.18
CA ALA A 318 -6.57 -17.49 -6.59
C ALA A 318 -5.61 -18.41 -7.36
N ASP A 319 -6.09 -19.49 -7.98
CA ASP A 319 -5.30 -20.33 -8.88
C ASP A 319 -4.81 -19.56 -10.12
N SER A 320 -5.60 -18.64 -10.67
CA SER A 320 -5.19 -17.86 -11.84
C SER A 320 -4.14 -16.79 -11.53
N LEU A 321 -3.90 -16.48 -10.24
CA LEU A 321 -2.90 -15.50 -9.83
C LEU A 321 -1.46 -15.97 -10.04
N GLU A 322 -1.19 -17.26 -10.28
CA GLU A 322 0.17 -17.81 -10.40
C GLU A 322 1.02 -17.12 -11.48
N THR A 323 0.38 -16.51 -12.48
CA THR A 323 1.05 -15.79 -13.58
C THR A 323 1.11 -14.26 -13.37
N THR A 324 0.64 -13.78 -12.23
CA THR A 324 0.51 -12.34 -11.93
C THR A 324 1.52 -11.88 -10.87
N PRO A 325 1.77 -10.56 -10.74
CA PRO A 325 2.55 -9.97 -9.63
C PRO A 325 2.07 -10.35 -8.22
N TYR A 326 0.86 -10.89 -8.10
CA TYR A 326 0.22 -11.26 -6.84
C TYR A 326 0.22 -12.77 -6.58
N ALA A 327 1.00 -13.56 -7.33
CA ALA A 327 1.12 -15.01 -7.16
C ALA A 327 1.44 -15.41 -5.71
N TRP A 328 2.26 -14.60 -5.03
CA TRP A 328 2.60 -14.80 -3.61
C TRP A 328 1.40 -14.78 -2.67
N LYS A 329 0.35 -14.02 -3.00
CA LYS A 329 -0.86 -13.90 -2.18
C LYS A 329 -1.84 -15.06 -2.39
N SER A 330 -1.68 -15.85 -3.45
CA SER A 330 -2.60 -16.95 -3.82
C SER A 330 -2.81 -17.95 -2.69
N GLY A 331 -1.72 -18.44 -2.08
CA GLY A 331 -1.80 -19.42 -0.97
C GLY A 331 -2.56 -18.87 0.24
N TYR A 332 -2.33 -17.61 0.59
CA TYR A 332 -3.03 -16.94 1.70
C TYR A 332 -4.50 -16.68 1.40
N LEU A 333 -4.85 -16.33 0.15
CA LEU A 333 -6.25 -16.13 -0.26
C LEU A 333 -7.05 -17.44 -0.26
N LYS A 334 -6.43 -18.55 -0.67
CA LYS A 334 -7.02 -19.89 -0.53
C LYS A 334 -7.19 -20.26 0.93
N ALA A 335 -6.17 -20.03 1.75
CA ALA A 335 -6.24 -20.28 3.18
C ALA A 335 -7.38 -19.50 3.85
N SER A 336 -7.57 -18.22 3.51
CA SER A 336 -8.68 -17.43 4.04
C SER A 336 -10.03 -17.96 3.58
N ALA A 337 -10.16 -18.39 2.32
CA ALA A 337 -11.39 -18.97 1.81
C ALA A 337 -11.77 -20.27 2.51
N TYR A 338 -10.82 -21.20 2.68
CA TYR A 338 -11.06 -22.45 3.42
C TYR A 338 -11.41 -22.18 4.89
N TYR A 339 -10.66 -21.29 5.54
CA TYR A 339 -10.91 -20.93 6.94
C TYR A 339 -12.31 -20.36 7.13
N SER A 340 -12.70 -19.39 6.31
CA SER A 340 -14.01 -18.75 6.41
C SER A 340 -15.17 -19.63 5.91
N ALA A 341 -14.89 -20.68 5.13
CA ALA A 341 -15.84 -21.74 4.80
C ALA A 341 -16.01 -22.78 5.93
N GLY A 342 -15.15 -22.75 6.96
CA GLY A 342 -15.14 -23.73 8.06
C GLY A 342 -14.29 -24.98 7.80
N ASP A 343 -13.42 -24.99 6.79
CA ASP A 343 -12.44 -26.06 6.54
C ASP A 343 -11.06 -25.65 7.11
N ALA A 344 -10.86 -25.86 8.41
CA ALA A 344 -9.63 -25.50 9.09
C ALA A 344 -8.42 -26.29 8.57
N MET A 345 -8.58 -27.58 8.24
CA MET A 345 -7.50 -28.40 7.68
C MET A 345 -7.06 -27.93 6.29
N GLY A 346 -8.00 -27.61 5.41
CA GLY A 346 -7.71 -27.01 4.10
C GLY A 346 -6.95 -25.68 4.24
N ALA A 347 -7.31 -24.87 5.23
CA ALA A 347 -6.60 -23.64 5.56
C ALA A 347 -5.17 -23.89 6.06
N ILE A 348 -4.97 -24.82 7.00
CA ILE A 348 -3.65 -25.21 7.53
C ILE A 348 -2.73 -25.65 6.39
N ARG A 349 -3.21 -26.49 5.47
CA ARG A 349 -2.43 -26.96 4.31
C ARG A 349 -1.99 -25.81 3.41
N CYS A 350 -2.91 -24.91 3.07
CA CYS A 350 -2.59 -23.73 2.27
C CYS A 350 -1.58 -22.82 2.96
N LEU A 351 -1.69 -22.64 4.29
CA LEU A 351 -0.74 -21.86 5.08
C LEU A 351 0.64 -22.51 5.13
N ILE A 352 0.75 -23.83 5.31
CA ILE A 352 2.03 -24.55 5.28
C ILE A 352 2.73 -24.30 3.95
N ALA A 353 2.02 -24.48 2.83
CA ALA A 353 2.56 -24.23 1.49
C ALA A 353 2.96 -22.76 1.29
N ALA A 354 2.14 -21.82 1.78
CA ALA A 354 2.42 -20.39 1.70
C ALA A 354 3.65 -19.99 2.54
N ILE A 355 3.78 -20.47 3.78
CA ILE A 355 4.90 -20.17 4.68
C ILE A 355 6.20 -20.84 4.18
N ALA A 356 6.11 -22.02 3.59
CA ALA A 356 7.27 -22.66 2.94
C ALA A 356 7.84 -21.79 1.80
N ARG A 357 6.99 -21.04 1.09
CA ARG A 357 7.36 -20.07 0.05
C ARG A 357 7.76 -18.70 0.60
N ASP A 358 7.02 -18.20 1.58
CA ASP A 358 7.10 -16.83 2.12
C ASP A 358 7.27 -16.85 3.64
N ARG A 359 8.50 -17.18 4.06
CA ARG A 359 8.82 -17.51 5.46
C ARG A 359 8.78 -16.30 6.39
N ILE A 360 9.34 -15.16 5.97
CA ILE A 360 9.73 -14.07 6.89
C ILE A 360 8.53 -13.23 7.33
N PHE A 361 7.56 -13.03 6.44
CA PHE A 361 6.44 -12.12 6.66
C PHE A 361 5.08 -12.82 6.64
N SER A 362 5.06 -14.15 6.79
CA SER A 362 3.83 -14.93 6.78
C SER A 362 2.82 -14.44 7.83
N LEU A 363 3.26 -14.25 9.08
CA LEU A 363 2.39 -13.76 10.13
C LEU A 363 1.88 -12.35 9.85
N ILE A 364 2.77 -11.44 9.44
CA ILE A 364 2.40 -10.06 9.09
C ILE A 364 1.37 -10.06 7.94
N THR A 365 1.53 -10.94 6.96
CA THR A 365 0.57 -11.12 5.86
C THR A 365 -0.78 -11.59 6.36
N ILE A 366 -0.80 -12.62 7.22
CA ILE A 366 -2.04 -13.18 7.79
C ILE A 366 -2.76 -12.14 8.65
N LEU A 367 -2.03 -11.44 9.53
CA LEU A 367 -2.58 -10.37 10.37
C LEU A 367 -3.14 -9.23 9.54
N ASN A 368 -2.41 -8.75 8.53
CA ASN A 368 -2.90 -7.73 7.62
C ASN A 368 -4.16 -8.19 6.88
N MET A 369 -4.17 -9.43 6.37
CA MET A 369 -5.36 -9.97 5.71
C MET A 369 -6.55 -10.11 6.66
N ARG A 370 -6.31 -10.44 7.94
CA ARG A 370 -7.36 -10.46 8.97
C ARG A 370 -7.90 -9.07 9.25
N ILE A 371 -7.03 -8.05 9.40
CA ILE A 371 -7.43 -6.64 9.55
C ILE A 371 -8.24 -6.17 8.33
N GLU A 372 -7.85 -6.60 7.13
CA GLU A 372 -8.60 -6.34 5.90
C GLU A 372 -9.94 -7.10 5.81
N GLY A 373 -10.22 -8.03 6.73
CA GLY A 373 -11.45 -8.81 6.78
C GLY A 373 -11.47 -10.08 5.93
N TYR A 374 -10.32 -10.57 5.44
CA TYR A 374 -10.27 -11.80 4.66
C TYR A 374 -10.50 -13.05 5.50
N PHE A 375 -9.83 -13.16 6.65
CA PHE A 375 -10.00 -14.25 7.61
C PHE A 375 -11.19 -13.94 8.53
N ARG A 376 -12.40 -14.30 8.09
CA ARG A 376 -13.62 -14.25 8.92
C ARG A 376 -13.76 -15.56 9.69
N ASP A 377 -14.03 -15.42 10.98
CA ASP A 377 -14.22 -16.54 11.88
C ASP A 377 -15.47 -17.35 11.47
N PRO A 378 -15.36 -18.69 11.35
CA PRO A 378 -16.48 -19.53 10.97
C PRO A 378 -17.51 -19.64 12.11
N ASP A 379 -18.78 -19.88 11.76
CA ASP A 379 -19.87 -20.02 12.75
C ASP A 379 -19.71 -21.24 13.67
N ILE A 380 -18.98 -22.26 13.20
CA ILE A 380 -18.71 -23.51 13.92
C ILE A 380 -17.20 -23.67 14.04
N PHE A 381 -16.72 -23.77 15.27
CA PHE A 381 -15.32 -24.08 15.56
C PHE A 381 -15.14 -25.56 15.86
N ASP A 382 -14.39 -26.24 15.01
CA ASP A 382 -13.66 -27.46 15.35
C ASP A 382 -12.38 -27.11 16.15
N PRO A 383 -11.74 -28.09 16.82
CA PRO A 383 -10.55 -27.84 17.64
C PRO A 383 -9.39 -27.20 16.86
N ASP A 384 -9.24 -27.54 15.59
CA ASP A 384 -8.26 -26.98 14.65
C ASP A 384 -8.62 -25.56 14.19
N GLY A 385 -9.90 -25.27 13.92
CA GLY A 385 -10.39 -23.92 13.66
C GLY A 385 -10.19 -23.01 14.86
N MET A 386 -10.39 -23.51 16.08
CA MET A 386 -10.11 -22.75 17.31
C MET A 386 -8.61 -22.46 17.46
N ALA A 387 -7.74 -23.43 17.17
CA ALA A 387 -6.29 -23.23 17.20
C ALA A 387 -5.83 -22.19 16.17
N LEU A 388 -6.38 -22.24 14.95
CA LEU A 388 -6.12 -21.24 13.90
C LEU A 388 -6.65 -19.86 14.27
N MET A 389 -7.84 -19.78 14.88
CA MET A 389 -8.40 -18.51 15.34
C MET A 389 -7.44 -17.83 16.31
N ILE A 390 -7.02 -18.55 17.35
CA ILE A 390 -6.11 -18.04 18.38
C ILE A 390 -4.75 -17.68 17.77
N PHE A 391 -4.24 -18.49 16.84
CA PHE A 391 -3.02 -18.14 16.10
C PHE A 391 -3.15 -16.79 15.36
N CYS A 392 -4.30 -16.55 14.73
CA CYS A 392 -4.54 -15.35 13.95
C CYS A 392 -4.95 -14.13 14.79
N THR A 393 -5.40 -14.28 16.04
CA THR A 393 -5.76 -13.17 16.94
C THR A 393 -4.68 -12.85 17.97
N ASP A 394 -4.23 -13.88 18.67
CA ASP A 394 -3.41 -13.76 19.89
C ASP A 394 -1.95 -14.14 19.63
N GLY A 395 -1.64 -14.62 18.42
CA GLY A 395 -0.30 -14.97 17.97
C GLY A 395 0.12 -16.39 18.30
N TYR A 396 1.41 -16.68 18.08
CA TYR A 396 1.97 -18.02 18.13
C TYR A 396 2.07 -18.60 19.54
N ASP A 397 2.47 -17.83 20.56
CA ASP A 397 2.61 -18.34 21.94
C ASP A 397 1.29 -18.92 22.49
N SER A 398 0.19 -18.20 22.28
CA SER A 398 -1.14 -18.63 22.68
C SER A 398 -1.66 -19.83 21.88
N ALA A 399 -1.22 -19.99 20.64
CA ALA A 399 -1.63 -21.10 19.76
C ALA A 399 -0.84 -22.39 20.01
N ILE A 400 0.41 -22.32 20.49
CA ILE A 400 1.26 -23.48 20.79
C ILE A 400 0.54 -24.57 21.61
N PRO A 401 -0.07 -24.29 22.79
CA PRO A 401 -0.68 -25.35 23.60
C PRO A 401 -1.84 -26.05 22.90
N LEU A 402 -2.54 -25.36 21.99
CA LEU A 402 -3.63 -25.95 21.21
C LEU A 402 -3.08 -26.86 20.12
N PHE A 403 -2.05 -26.43 19.41
CA PHE A 403 -1.39 -27.27 18.41
C PHE A 403 -0.65 -28.47 19.05
N GLU A 404 -0.08 -28.32 20.25
CA GLU A 404 0.45 -29.45 21.03
C GLU A 404 -0.65 -30.48 21.32
N MET A 405 -1.81 -30.03 21.81
CA MET A 405 -2.97 -30.89 22.06
C MET A 405 -3.46 -31.57 20.77
N LEU A 406 -3.52 -30.86 19.64
CA LEU A 406 -3.90 -31.44 18.34
C LEU A 406 -2.92 -32.52 17.88
N VAL A 407 -1.62 -32.28 18.06
CA VAL A 407 -0.56 -33.24 17.72
C VAL A 407 -0.60 -34.47 18.62
N ASP A 408 -0.89 -34.30 19.92
CA ASP A 408 -0.98 -35.40 20.87
C ASP A 408 -2.22 -36.27 20.66
N THR A 409 -3.35 -35.63 20.35
CA THR A 409 -4.61 -36.33 20.06
C THR A 409 -4.62 -36.99 18.68
N ASN A 410 -3.93 -36.39 17.70
CA ASN A 410 -3.88 -36.87 16.31
C ASN A 410 -2.42 -37.00 15.82
N PRO A 411 -1.65 -37.97 16.33
CA PRO A 411 -0.21 -38.09 16.06
C PRO A 411 0.15 -38.42 14.61
N ASP A 412 -0.82 -38.93 13.83
CA ASP A 412 -0.66 -39.32 12.43
C ASP A 412 -0.86 -38.15 11.44
N ILE A 413 -1.47 -37.05 11.88
CA ILE A 413 -1.70 -35.86 11.06
C ILE A 413 -0.44 -35.00 11.12
N LEU A 414 0.35 -35.05 10.05
CA LEU A 414 1.64 -34.36 9.98
C LEU A 414 1.48 -32.85 9.84
N GLU A 415 0.35 -32.37 9.33
CA GLU A 415 0.04 -30.96 9.14
C GLU A 415 -0.03 -30.20 10.47
N TYR A 416 -0.66 -30.77 11.51
CA TYR A 416 -0.65 -30.16 12.84
C TYR A 416 0.76 -30.04 13.40
N ARG A 417 1.59 -31.06 13.17
CA ARG A 417 2.98 -31.07 13.60
C ARG A 417 3.80 -30.04 12.84
N ALA A 418 3.60 -29.91 11.54
CA ALA A 418 4.25 -28.90 10.72
C ALA A 418 3.87 -27.49 11.16
N PHE A 419 2.59 -27.26 11.47
CA PHE A 419 2.12 -25.98 11.98
C PHE A 419 2.70 -25.65 13.37
N LEU A 420 2.75 -26.64 14.27
CA LEU A 420 3.42 -26.50 15.57
C LEU A 420 4.90 -26.16 15.44
N VAL A 421 5.62 -26.79 14.50
CA VAL A 421 7.02 -26.46 14.20
C VAL A 421 7.16 -24.98 13.80
N TYR A 422 6.25 -24.45 12.97
CA TYR A 422 6.25 -23.03 12.64
C TYR A 422 6.03 -22.15 13.87
N CYS A 423 5.06 -22.48 14.73
CA CYS A 423 4.82 -21.74 15.96
C CYS A 423 6.06 -21.71 16.86
N TYR A 424 6.77 -22.83 17.02
CA TYR A 424 8.02 -22.87 17.77
C TYR A 424 9.13 -22.01 17.16
N ILE A 425 9.27 -21.99 15.83
CA ILE A 425 10.28 -21.15 15.17
C ILE A 425 9.99 -19.67 15.40
N LEU A 426 8.72 -19.25 15.31
CA LEU A 426 8.33 -17.85 15.50
C LEU A 426 8.49 -17.38 16.95
N GLU A 427 8.33 -18.28 17.92
CA GLU A 427 8.59 -18.06 19.35
C GLU A 427 10.07 -18.23 19.74
N ASP A 428 10.98 -18.39 18.77
CA ASP A 428 12.43 -18.63 18.97
C ASP A 428 12.76 -19.91 19.78
N LYS A 429 11.79 -20.84 19.90
CA LYS A 429 11.95 -22.18 20.50
C LYS A 429 12.58 -23.14 19.48
N ASN A 430 13.75 -22.77 18.97
CA ASN A 430 14.38 -23.41 17.81
C ASN A 430 14.76 -24.88 18.05
N THR A 431 15.14 -25.25 19.27
CA THR A 431 15.44 -26.65 19.62
C THR A 431 14.20 -27.53 19.59
N ASP A 432 13.09 -27.03 20.11
CA ASP A 432 11.81 -27.75 20.14
C ASP A 432 11.25 -27.90 18.73
N ALA A 433 11.41 -26.86 17.89
CA ALA A 433 11.11 -26.93 16.47
C ALA A 433 11.89 -28.05 15.77
N ALA A 434 13.21 -28.15 15.99
CA ALA A 434 14.03 -29.18 15.37
C ALA A 434 13.61 -30.59 15.79
N ILE A 435 13.38 -30.81 17.09
CA ILE A 435 12.92 -32.10 17.64
C ILE A 435 11.53 -32.45 17.09
N CYS A 436 10.58 -31.51 17.13
CA CYS A 436 9.23 -31.72 16.64
C CYS A 436 9.21 -32.04 15.14
N SER A 437 10.13 -31.46 14.36
CA SER A 437 10.29 -31.72 12.93
C SER A 437 10.85 -33.10 12.58
N GLU A 438 11.28 -33.91 13.56
CA GLU A 438 11.85 -35.24 13.28
C GLU A 438 10.93 -36.16 12.52
N ARG A 439 9.65 -36.22 12.92
CA ARG A 439 8.66 -37.07 12.25
C ARG A 439 8.34 -36.62 10.83
N LEU A 440 8.59 -35.36 10.47
CA LEU A 440 8.39 -34.85 9.11
C LEU A 440 9.38 -35.48 8.11
N SER A 441 10.51 -36.04 8.58
CA SER A 441 11.46 -36.76 7.72
C SER A 441 10.89 -38.01 7.05
N MET A 442 9.78 -38.54 7.59
CA MET A 442 9.07 -39.70 7.06
C MET A 442 8.12 -39.34 5.91
N SER A 443 7.85 -38.05 5.69
CA SER A 443 6.99 -37.59 4.61
C SER A 443 7.75 -37.45 3.29
N ASP A 444 7.06 -37.76 2.21
CA ASP A 444 7.52 -37.50 0.84
C ASP A 444 7.02 -36.15 0.30
N ASP A 445 6.17 -35.46 1.05
CA ASP A 445 5.64 -34.14 0.72
C ASP A 445 6.77 -33.09 0.74
N PRO A 446 7.00 -32.36 -0.37
CA PRO A 446 8.04 -31.33 -0.43
C PRO A 446 7.82 -30.18 0.55
N ASP A 447 6.58 -29.77 0.83
CA ASP A 447 6.30 -28.67 1.77
C ASP A 447 6.69 -29.07 3.20
N LEU A 448 6.35 -30.30 3.61
CA LEU A 448 6.74 -30.85 4.91
C LEU A 448 8.26 -31.04 5.03
N CYS A 449 8.93 -31.41 3.94
CA CYS A 449 10.39 -31.43 3.89
C CYS A 449 11.00 -30.03 4.09
N MET A 450 10.37 -28.98 3.52
CA MET A 450 10.82 -27.60 3.72
C MET A 450 10.57 -27.10 5.13
N VAL A 451 9.46 -27.47 5.78
CA VAL A 451 9.22 -27.17 7.20
C VAL A 451 10.34 -27.76 8.07
N ARG A 452 10.78 -28.98 7.79
CA ARG A 452 11.91 -29.61 8.49
C ARG A 452 13.22 -28.87 8.22
N ALA A 453 13.56 -28.59 6.97
CA ALA A 453 14.79 -27.86 6.62
C ALA A 453 14.84 -26.49 7.30
N LEU A 454 13.68 -25.83 7.35
CA LEU A 454 13.45 -24.57 8.03
C LEU A 454 13.74 -24.67 9.54
N ALA A 455 13.20 -25.68 10.22
CA ALA A 455 13.44 -25.90 11.65
C ALA A 455 14.92 -26.15 11.95
N LEU A 456 15.58 -26.99 11.15
CA LEU A 456 17.02 -27.27 11.27
C LEU A 456 17.87 -26.01 11.06
N ARG A 457 17.52 -25.19 10.05
CA ARG A 457 18.18 -23.90 9.81
C ARG A 457 18.01 -22.95 11.00
N ALA A 458 16.80 -22.87 11.56
CA ALA A 458 16.51 -22.02 12.73
C ALA A 458 17.29 -22.46 13.98
N ALA A 459 17.47 -23.78 14.17
CA ALA A 459 18.31 -24.35 15.23
C ALA A 459 19.83 -24.21 14.99
N GLY A 460 20.26 -23.66 13.85
CA GLY A 460 21.67 -23.54 13.48
C GLY A 460 22.30 -24.84 12.94
N CYS A 461 21.52 -25.90 12.75
CA CYS A 461 21.94 -27.17 12.14
C CYS A 461 22.02 -27.04 10.60
N LEU A 462 22.86 -26.13 10.13
CA LEU A 462 22.92 -25.71 8.71
C LEU A 462 23.31 -26.86 7.76
N ASP A 463 24.22 -27.74 8.17
CA ASP A 463 24.65 -28.88 7.34
C ASP A 463 23.52 -29.89 7.11
N GLU A 464 22.74 -30.20 8.14
CA GLU A 464 21.60 -31.09 8.03
C GLU A 464 20.47 -30.44 7.22
N ALA A 465 20.20 -29.16 7.45
CA ALA A 465 19.24 -28.39 6.65
C ALA A 465 19.62 -28.40 5.16
N LYS A 466 20.93 -28.24 4.87
CA LYS A 466 21.47 -28.32 3.51
C LYS A 466 21.24 -29.69 2.88
N GLN A 467 21.46 -30.78 3.62
CA GLN A 467 21.22 -32.13 3.11
C GLN A 467 19.74 -32.38 2.79
N VAL A 468 18.82 -31.93 3.66
CA VAL A 468 17.37 -32.06 3.44
C VAL A 468 16.94 -31.30 2.18
N THR A 469 17.40 -30.05 2.03
CA THR A 469 17.08 -29.24 0.84
C THR A 469 17.66 -29.83 -0.44
N GLU A 470 18.93 -30.26 -0.44
CA GLU A 470 19.56 -30.92 -1.60
C GLU A 470 18.82 -32.20 -2.01
N LYS A 471 18.42 -33.03 -1.05
CA LYS A 471 17.65 -34.26 -1.32
C LYS A 471 16.30 -33.91 -1.94
N THR A 472 15.60 -32.91 -1.40
CA THR A 472 14.29 -32.48 -1.90
C THR A 472 14.41 -31.93 -3.32
N ARG A 473 15.41 -31.09 -3.58
CA ARG A 473 15.67 -30.51 -4.91
C ARG A 473 16.03 -31.55 -5.97
N LYS A 474 16.76 -32.61 -5.59
CA LYS A 474 17.05 -33.74 -6.50
C LYS A 474 15.79 -34.52 -6.87
N ARG A 475 14.84 -34.62 -5.94
CA ARG A 475 13.57 -35.34 -6.17
C ARG A 475 12.54 -34.48 -6.89
N TYR A 476 12.52 -33.17 -6.61
CA TYR A 476 11.58 -32.19 -7.16
C TYR A 476 12.37 -30.99 -7.72
N PRO A 477 12.94 -31.11 -8.95
CA PRO A 477 13.79 -30.08 -9.53
C PRO A 477 13.09 -28.72 -9.74
N ASP A 478 11.78 -28.75 -10.03
CA ASP A 478 10.98 -27.56 -10.33
C ASP A 478 10.35 -26.93 -9.07
N TYR A 479 10.60 -27.51 -7.90
CA TYR A 479 10.04 -27.03 -6.63
C TYR A 479 10.89 -25.88 -6.06
N LEU A 480 10.52 -24.66 -6.43
CA LEU A 480 11.22 -23.41 -6.10
C LEU A 480 11.49 -23.17 -4.61
N PRO A 481 10.60 -23.53 -3.66
CA PRO A 481 10.90 -23.35 -2.23
C PRO A 481 12.15 -24.10 -1.77
N ALA A 482 12.45 -25.26 -2.35
CA ALA A 482 13.69 -25.98 -2.05
C ALA A 482 14.93 -25.27 -2.57
N LEU A 483 14.87 -24.67 -3.76
CA LEU A 483 15.95 -23.80 -4.25
C LEU A 483 16.14 -22.60 -3.32
N ASN A 484 15.05 -21.93 -2.94
CA ASN A 484 15.08 -20.78 -2.03
C ASN A 484 15.74 -21.11 -0.69
N MET A 485 15.29 -22.18 -0.05
CA MET A 485 15.82 -22.62 1.24
C MET A 485 17.31 -22.98 1.11
N TYR A 486 17.70 -23.66 0.04
CA TYR A 486 19.09 -24.02 -0.22
C TYR A 486 20.01 -22.80 -0.33
N VAL A 487 19.67 -21.82 -1.18
CA VAL A 487 20.51 -20.62 -1.37
C VAL A 487 20.57 -19.76 -0.10
N ARG A 488 19.50 -19.73 0.72
CA ARG A 488 19.52 -19.06 2.02
C ARG A 488 20.48 -19.74 3.00
N ILE A 489 20.45 -21.07 3.08
CA ILE A 489 21.39 -21.84 3.91
C ILE A 489 22.83 -21.59 3.46
N LEU A 490 23.09 -21.50 2.15
CA LEU A 490 24.42 -21.13 1.65
C LEU A 490 24.84 -19.73 2.11
N VAL A 491 23.93 -18.75 2.12
CA VAL A 491 24.19 -17.40 2.64
C VAL A 491 24.48 -17.43 4.15
N ASP A 492 23.74 -18.21 4.94
CA ASP A 492 24.00 -18.33 6.39
C ASP A 492 25.33 -19.05 6.71
N LEU A 493 25.81 -19.89 5.79
CA LEU A 493 27.13 -20.52 5.84
C LEU A 493 28.25 -19.59 5.34
N ASP A 494 27.96 -18.32 5.07
CA ASP A 494 28.87 -17.35 4.44
C ASP A 494 29.41 -17.75 3.06
N LEU A 495 28.71 -18.66 2.37
CA LEU A 495 29.06 -19.14 1.02
C LEU A 495 28.40 -18.29 -0.08
N TYR A 496 28.52 -16.97 0.01
CA TYR A 496 27.86 -15.99 -0.87
C TYR A 496 28.15 -16.23 -2.35
N ARG A 497 29.39 -16.59 -2.70
CA ARG A 497 29.79 -16.84 -4.10
C ARG A 497 29.10 -18.07 -4.68
N SER A 498 28.94 -19.13 -3.89
CA SER A 498 28.23 -20.35 -4.32
C SER A 498 26.74 -20.05 -4.50
N ALA A 499 26.13 -19.33 -3.56
CA ALA A 499 24.73 -18.91 -3.67
C ALA A 499 24.49 -18.04 -4.91
N TYR A 500 25.39 -17.10 -5.18
CA TYR A 500 25.32 -16.23 -6.36
C TYR A 500 25.33 -17.00 -7.68
N PHE A 501 26.29 -17.93 -7.86
CA PHE A 501 26.35 -18.73 -9.09
C PHE A 501 25.16 -19.68 -9.24
N GLU A 502 24.68 -20.23 -8.12
CA GLU A 502 23.48 -21.05 -8.13
C GLU A 502 22.29 -20.23 -8.64
N LEU A 503 22.07 -19.03 -8.11
CA LEU A 503 20.98 -18.15 -8.53
C LEU A 503 21.08 -17.73 -10.00
N LEU A 504 22.29 -17.44 -10.49
CA LEU A 504 22.50 -17.12 -11.90
C LEU A 504 22.17 -18.28 -12.85
N SER A 505 22.29 -19.53 -12.40
CA SER A 505 21.90 -20.69 -13.22
C SER A 505 20.38 -20.79 -13.44
N TYR A 506 19.58 -20.05 -12.65
CA TYR A 506 18.12 -19.97 -12.72
C TYR A 506 17.63 -18.56 -13.09
N GLN A 507 18.33 -17.87 -13.99
CA GLN A 507 18.06 -16.45 -14.31
C GLN A 507 16.61 -16.16 -14.72
N ASP A 508 15.97 -17.05 -15.48
CA ASP A 508 14.58 -16.87 -15.93
C ASP A 508 13.58 -16.83 -14.76
N VAL A 509 13.83 -17.63 -13.73
CA VAL A 509 12.99 -17.73 -12.52
C VAL A 509 13.36 -16.67 -11.49
N LEU A 510 14.64 -16.27 -11.43
CA LEU A 510 15.14 -15.27 -10.49
C LEU A 510 14.37 -13.94 -10.60
N LEU A 511 14.02 -13.53 -11.82
CA LEU A 511 13.32 -12.27 -12.08
C LEU A 511 11.83 -12.32 -11.72
N SER A 512 11.20 -13.50 -11.68
CA SER A 512 9.79 -13.67 -11.33
C SER A 512 9.58 -13.93 -9.83
N GLU A 513 10.56 -14.51 -9.15
CA GLU A 513 10.44 -14.95 -7.76
C GLU A 513 11.09 -13.99 -6.76
N ALA A 514 10.25 -13.17 -6.11
CA ALA A 514 10.69 -12.24 -5.06
C ALA A 514 11.61 -12.87 -3.99
N PRO A 515 11.27 -14.05 -3.40
CA PRO A 515 12.11 -14.66 -2.38
C PRO A 515 13.52 -15.00 -2.85
N LEU A 516 13.73 -15.31 -4.13
CA LEU A 516 15.05 -15.61 -4.71
C LEU A 516 15.81 -14.30 -4.99
N MET A 517 15.09 -13.29 -5.49
CA MET A 517 15.65 -11.97 -5.75
C MET A 517 16.19 -11.31 -4.47
N GLU A 518 15.52 -11.48 -3.33
CA GLU A 518 16.03 -11.03 -2.02
C GLU A 518 17.38 -11.63 -1.67
N VAL A 519 17.55 -12.94 -1.87
CA VAL A 519 18.83 -13.64 -1.61
C VAL A 519 19.90 -13.16 -2.58
N PHE A 520 19.54 -12.93 -3.84
CA PHE A 520 20.47 -12.37 -4.83
C PHE A 520 20.95 -10.98 -4.44
N ILE A 521 20.07 -10.09 -3.98
CA ILE A 521 20.43 -8.75 -3.50
C ILE A 521 21.39 -8.86 -2.30
N ARG A 522 21.17 -9.80 -1.37
CA ARG A 522 22.12 -10.09 -0.28
C ARG A 522 23.49 -10.47 -0.82
N CYS A 523 23.56 -11.41 -1.76
CA CYS A 523 24.83 -11.80 -2.38
C CYS A 523 25.54 -10.59 -3.03
N LEU A 524 24.81 -9.71 -3.72
CA LEU A 524 25.37 -8.51 -4.35
C LEU A 524 25.95 -7.53 -3.33
N ILE A 525 25.23 -7.26 -2.23
CA ILE A 525 25.71 -6.39 -1.15
C ILE A 525 27.01 -6.93 -0.55
N HIS A 526 27.06 -8.23 -0.25
CA HIS A 526 28.27 -8.85 0.29
C HIS A 526 29.43 -8.85 -0.73
N SER A 527 29.15 -8.81 -2.03
CA SER A 527 30.16 -8.63 -3.07
C SER A 527 30.61 -7.18 -3.28
N GLY A 528 29.89 -6.21 -2.69
CA GLY A 528 30.15 -4.77 -2.82
C GLY A 528 29.55 -4.12 -4.07
N ASP A 529 28.73 -4.84 -4.84
CA ASP A 529 28.05 -4.30 -6.04
C ASP A 529 26.72 -3.64 -5.64
N PHE A 530 26.83 -2.45 -5.05
CA PHE A 530 25.67 -1.72 -4.52
C PHE A 530 24.73 -1.20 -5.62
N LEU A 531 25.25 -0.90 -6.81
CA LEU A 531 24.47 -0.38 -7.93
C LEU A 531 23.53 -1.45 -8.49
N GLU A 532 24.04 -2.66 -8.75
CA GLU A 532 23.20 -3.76 -9.21
C GLU A 532 22.25 -4.22 -8.10
N ALA A 533 22.68 -4.15 -6.83
CA ALA A 533 21.83 -4.45 -5.68
C ALA A 533 20.65 -3.47 -5.60
N ALA A 534 20.89 -2.17 -5.75
CA ALA A 534 19.83 -1.14 -5.74
C ALA A 534 18.89 -1.28 -6.95
N THR A 535 19.44 -1.56 -8.13
CA THR A 535 18.63 -1.80 -9.34
C THR A 535 17.75 -3.04 -9.18
N SER A 536 18.29 -4.11 -8.59
CA SER A 536 17.57 -5.33 -8.25
C SER A 536 16.49 -5.10 -7.20
N ALA A 537 16.79 -4.32 -6.16
CA ALA A 537 15.83 -3.92 -5.12
C ALA A 537 14.67 -3.10 -5.70
N PHE A 538 14.96 -2.17 -6.62
CA PHE A 538 13.93 -1.40 -7.34
C PHE A 538 12.96 -2.33 -8.08
N ARG A 539 13.50 -3.28 -8.86
CA ARG A 539 12.69 -4.25 -9.61
C ARG A 539 11.86 -5.13 -8.69
N LEU A 540 12.42 -5.57 -7.57
CA LEU A 540 11.73 -6.40 -6.57
C LEU A 540 10.48 -5.68 -6.03
N ILE A 541 10.63 -4.42 -5.60
CA ILE A 541 9.51 -3.62 -5.05
C ILE A 541 8.45 -3.37 -6.13
N MET A 542 8.84 -3.09 -7.37
CA MET A 542 7.90 -2.83 -8.47
C MET A 542 7.16 -4.06 -8.96
N ALA A 543 7.82 -5.22 -9.00
CA ALA A 543 7.22 -6.47 -9.44
C ALA A 543 6.30 -7.10 -8.37
N ASN A 544 6.35 -6.63 -7.12
CA ASN A 544 5.60 -7.22 -6.01
C ASN A 544 4.87 -6.13 -5.20
N PRO A 545 3.89 -5.44 -5.80
CA PRO A 545 3.11 -4.44 -5.09
C PRO A 545 2.39 -5.06 -3.89
N ASP A 546 2.38 -4.33 -2.77
CA ASP A 546 1.75 -4.72 -1.50
C ASP A 546 2.36 -5.94 -0.79
N ARG A 547 3.42 -6.56 -1.34
CA ARG A 547 4.13 -7.64 -0.67
C ARG A 547 4.94 -7.08 0.51
N PRO A 548 4.83 -7.67 1.72
CA PRO A 548 5.79 -7.38 2.77
C PRO A 548 7.18 -7.88 2.35
N LEU A 549 8.16 -6.99 2.37
CA LEU A 549 9.55 -7.27 2.01
C LEU A 549 10.46 -6.90 3.18
N GLU A 550 11.73 -7.33 3.12
CA GLU A 550 12.77 -6.90 4.05
C GLU A 550 13.20 -5.44 3.81
N PHE A 551 12.26 -4.51 4.00
CA PHE A 551 12.43 -3.10 3.66
C PHE A 551 13.58 -2.43 4.41
N PHE A 552 13.90 -2.85 5.64
CA PHE A 552 15.10 -2.38 6.34
C PHE A 552 16.38 -2.68 5.53
N PHE A 553 16.49 -3.90 5.00
CA PHE A 553 17.63 -4.33 4.20
C PHE A 553 17.65 -3.62 2.83
N LEU A 554 16.49 -3.44 2.19
CA LEU A 554 16.38 -2.67 0.95
C LEU A 554 16.76 -1.20 1.17
N ALA A 555 16.37 -0.60 2.30
CA ALA A 555 16.75 0.76 2.67
C ALA A 555 18.27 0.90 2.82
N GLN A 556 18.95 -0.08 3.43
CA GLN A 556 20.41 -0.11 3.50
C GLN A 556 21.04 -0.18 2.10
N THR A 557 20.47 -1.00 1.21
CA THR A 557 20.93 -1.15 -0.17
C THR A 557 20.92 0.21 -0.89
N PHE A 558 19.78 0.91 -0.86
CA PHE A 558 19.64 2.23 -1.47
C PHE A 558 20.53 3.29 -0.81
N MET A 559 20.71 3.23 0.51
CA MET A 559 21.61 4.12 1.23
C MET A 559 23.07 3.96 0.78
N HIS A 560 23.53 2.73 0.54
CA HIS A 560 24.89 2.46 0.09
C HIS A 560 25.16 2.95 -1.34
N ASP A 561 24.15 2.89 -2.21
CA ASP A 561 24.22 3.40 -3.58
C ASP A 561 24.05 4.93 -3.66
N GLY A 562 23.42 5.55 -2.65
CA GLY A 562 23.20 7.00 -2.55
C GLY A 562 21.81 7.46 -3.01
N TYR A 563 20.88 6.54 -3.24
CA TYR A 563 19.48 6.85 -3.58
C TYR A 563 18.66 7.13 -2.31
N THR A 564 18.80 8.33 -1.76
CA THR A 564 18.19 8.72 -0.48
C THR A 564 16.66 8.61 -0.46
N ASP A 565 15.97 9.01 -1.54
CA ASP A 565 14.49 8.95 -1.61
C ASP A 565 13.98 7.51 -1.55
N ALA A 566 14.63 6.59 -2.27
CA ALA A 566 14.31 5.16 -2.25
C ALA A 566 14.59 4.55 -0.87
N ALA A 567 15.68 4.97 -0.22
CA ALA A 567 16.01 4.52 1.12
C ALA A 567 14.99 5.02 2.17
N LEU A 568 14.59 6.29 2.10
CA LEU A 568 13.55 6.87 2.95
C LEU A 568 12.19 6.22 2.71
N TYR A 569 11.85 5.90 1.46
CA TYR A 569 10.65 5.13 1.14
C TYR A 569 10.69 3.75 1.80
N ALA A 570 11.75 2.99 1.58
CA ALA A 570 11.88 1.64 2.11
C ALA A 570 11.83 1.63 3.65
N ILE A 571 12.55 2.51 4.34
CA ILE A 571 12.52 2.50 5.82
C ILE A 571 11.14 2.86 6.39
N ARG A 572 10.37 3.74 5.72
CA ARG A 572 8.98 4.05 6.10
C ARG A 572 8.04 2.87 5.87
N GLU A 573 8.23 2.12 4.78
CA GLU A 573 7.51 0.85 4.58
C GLU A 573 7.89 -0.19 5.65
N SER A 574 9.15 -0.21 6.09
CA SER A 574 9.55 -1.05 7.23
C SER A 574 8.78 -0.69 8.50
N PHE A 575 8.59 0.60 8.79
CA PHE A 575 7.77 1.02 9.93
C PHE A 575 6.32 0.58 9.79
N ARG A 576 5.74 0.70 8.58
CA ARG A 576 4.37 0.28 8.31
C ARG A 576 4.12 -1.20 8.62
N PHE A 577 5.07 -2.08 8.30
CA PHE A 577 4.90 -3.53 8.46
C PHE A 577 5.40 -4.08 9.79
N SER A 578 6.48 -3.54 10.35
CA SER A 578 7.14 -4.09 11.56
C SER A 578 7.17 -3.16 12.76
N GLY A 579 6.62 -1.95 12.64
CA GLY A 579 6.70 -0.93 13.69
C GLY A 579 8.11 -0.36 13.90
N PHE A 580 8.28 0.38 15.00
CA PHE A 580 9.54 1.03 15.37
C PHE A 580 10.42 0.13 16.22
N ASN A 581 11.73 0.14 15.97
CA ASN A 581 12.73 -0.40 16.88
C ASN A 581 14.02 0.42 16.79
N SER A 582 14.95 0.22 17.73
CA SER A 582 16.19 1.01 17.80
C SER A 582 17.03 0.93 16.51
N LYS A 583 17.01 -0.20 15.79
CA LYS A 583 17.78 -0.36 14.53
C LYS A 583 17.14 0.42 13.39
N THR A 584 15.82 0.27 13.21
CA THR A 584 15.08 0.94 12.12
C THR A 584 15.05 2.46 12.33
N LEU A 585 14.86 2.93 13.57
CA LEU A 585 14.92 4.35 13.92
C LEU A 585 16.31 4.96 13.67
N ARG A 586 17.39 4.31 14.09
CA ARG A 586 18.77 4.78 13.81
C ARG A 586 19.03 4.92 12.32
N LEU A 587 18.58 3.96 11.51
CA LEU A 587 18.72 4.04 10.05
C LEU A 587 17.90 5.21 9.48
N TYR A 588 16.66 5.40 9.93
CA TYR A 588 15.82 6.50 9.47
C TYR A 588 16.45 7.86 9.78
N VAL A 589 16.88 8.09 11.01
CA VAL A 589 17.57 9.32 11.42
C VAL A 589 18.81 9.57 10.56
N LYS A 590 19.63 8.53 10.29
CA LYS A 590 20.80 8.67 9.42
C LYS A 590 20.41 9.11 8.01
N LEU A 591 19.33 8.54 7.47
CA LEU A 591 18.80 8.92 6.15
C LEU A 591 18.26 10.34 6.12
N LEU A 592 17.56 10.79 7.18
CA LEU A 592 17.09 12.18 7.30
C LEU A 592 18.25 13.18 7.33
N LEU A 593 19.32 12.86 8.06
CA LEU A 593 20.54 13.68 8.07
C LEU A 593 21.21 13.73 6.68
N GLN A 594 21.22 12.61 5.94
CA GLN A 594 21.72 12.57 4.56
C GLN A 594 20.83 13.33 3.58
N ALA A 595 19.52 13.37 3.82
CA ALA A 595 18.55 14.14 3.05
C ALA A 595 18.56 15.66 3.36
N ALA A 596 19.45 16.11 4.26
CA ALA A 596 19.51 17.48 4.76
C ALA A 596 18.21 17.95 5.46
N SER A 597 17.54 17.03 6.17
CA SER A 597 16.36 17.28 7.00
C SER A 597 16.68 17.14 8.50
N PRO A 598 17.56 17.97 9.09
CA PRO A 598 18.03 17.80 10.47
C PRO A 598 16.96 18.11 11.53
N GLN A 599 15.98 18.95 11.20
CA GLN A 599 14.87 19.29 12.11
C GLN A 599 14.01 18.06 12.39
N GLU A 600 13.62 17.32 11.35
CA GLU A 600 12.86 16.08 11.50
C GLU A 600 13.67 15.01 12.24
N ALA A 601 14.97 14.89 11.94
CA ALA A 601 15.84 13.99 12.68
C ALA A 601 15.85 14.32 14.18
N SER A 602 15.82 15.61 14.55
CA SER A 602 15.80 16.05 15.95
C SER A 602 14.47 15.74 16.66
N ILE A 603 13.34 15.90 15.97
CA ILE A 603 12.01 15.55 16.49
C ILE A 603 11.97 14.05 16.81
N PHE A 604 12.40 13.21 15.87
CA PHE A 604 12.44 11.76 16.09
C PHE A 604 13.44 11.33 17.16
N PHE A 605 14.54 12.07 17.36
CA PHE A 605 15.41 11.83 18.52
C PHE A 605 14.64 12.08 19.82
N SER A 606 14.02 13.26 19.99
CA SER A 606 13.31 13.61 21.22
C SER A 606 12.07 12.75 21.51
N GLU A 607 11.29 12.41 20.48
CA GLU A 607 10.06 11.62 20.65
C GLU A 607 10.34 10.13 20.89
N CYS A 608 11.50 9.65 20.45
CA CYS A 608 11.90 8.25 20.59
C CYS A 608 13.09 8.05 21.53
N ASP A 609 13.31 8.96 22.50
CA ASP A 609 14.42 8.88 23.47
C ASP A 609 14.48 7.50 24.16
N ASP A 610 13.34 6.90 24.47
CA ASP A 610 13.23 5.54 25.04
C ASP A 610 13.87 4.44 24.17
N TYR A 611 13.96 4.66 22.85
CA TYR A 611 14.54 3.71 21.88
C TYR A 611 16.03 3.95 21.61
N PHE A 612 16.59 5.05 22.12
CA PHE A 612 18.01 5.36 22.11
C PHE A 612 18.55 5.24 23.53
N PRO A 613 18.86 4.02 24.02
CA PRO A 613 19.43 3.88 25.35
C PRO A 613 20.69 4.76 25.44
N GLU A 614 20.77 5.56 26.51
CA GLU A 614 21.97 6.34 26.86
C GLU A 614 23.18 5.40 26.84
N GLN A 615 23.95 5.41 25.76
CA GLN A 615 25.23 4.73 25.71
C GLN A 615 26.31 5.79 25.86
N SER A 616 26.86 5.80 27.07
CA SER A 616 28.14 6.39 27.50
C SER A 616 29.29 6.18 26.52
#